data_AF-A0A3R7GWY5-F1
#
_entry.id   AF-A0A3R7GWY5-F1
#
_cell.length_a   1.000
_cell.length_b   1.000
_cell.length_c   1.000
_cell.angle_alpha   90.00
_cell.angle_beta   90.00
_cell.angle_gamma   90.00
#
_symmetry.space_group_name_H-M   'P 1'
#
loop_
_entity.id
_entity.type
_entity.pdbx_description
1 polymer ?
#
loop_
_entity_poly.entity_id
_entity_poly.type
_entity_poly.pdbx_seq_one_letter_code
_entity_poly.pdbx_strand_id
1 'polypeptide(L)'
;MCAICELKLEFNVDHPLALSVAVATRNAIDAGTLPESLLDGALSNAKMRAAAVDALQGLTARLETSKPASELLALPDFYVLLIEIGTWGFFHATGRGFDPDITPEAPNVTADNQADRDIVFVTSETALRAVLDGRLSIDAAFAGDLVMLDAGVEHTAQLRAVLNDALAAPAILLDPLPLVPG
;
A
#
# COMPACT_ATOMS: atom_id res chain seq x y z
N MET A 1 14.42 -25.81 -27.19
CA MET A 1 14.97 -24.55 -27.73
C MET A 1 14.37 -23.44 -26.89
N CYS A 2 15.20 -22.79 -26.08
CA CYS A 2 14.82 -21.85 -25.04
C CYS A 2 14.42 -20.50 -25.65
N ALA A 3 13.29 -19.92 -25.19
CA ALA A 3 12.81 -18.60 -25.63
C ALA A 3 12.25 -17.76 -24.47
N ILE A 4 12.77 -17.95 -23.24
CA ILE A 4 12.50 -17.04 -22.12
C ILE A 4 13.84 -16.76 -21.42
N CYS A 5 14.70 -16.08 -22.16
CA CYS A 5 15.88 -15.40 -21.65
C CYS A 5 15.85 -13.97 -22.17
N GLU A 6 14.78 -13.23 -21.82
CA GLU A 6 14.75 -11.78 -21.91
C GLU A 6 14.09 -11.27 -20.63
N LEU A 7 14.93 -10.77 -19.73
CA LEU A 7 14.50 -9.87 -18.67
C LEU A 7 13.87 -8.65 -19.35
N LYS A 8 12.54 -8.57 -19.29
CA LYS A 8 11.86 -7.28 -19.31
C LYS A 8 11.32 -7.08 -17.90
N LEU A 9 11.99 -6.21 -17.15
CA LEU A 9 11.29 -5.45 -16.11
C LEU A 9 10.18 -4.70 -16.85
N GLU A 10 8.99 -5.29 -16.90
CA GLU A 10 7.78 -4.55 -17.23
C GLU A 10 7.50 -3.65 -16.04
N PHE A 11 8.14 -2.47 -16.01
CA PHE A 11 7.57 -1.32 -15.35
C PHE A 11 6.27 -1.04 -16.10
N ASN A 12 5.18 -1.68 -15.70
CA ASN A 12 3.87 -1.29 -16.15
C ASN A 12 3.66 0.09 -15.53
N VAL A 13 3.97 1.14 -16.28
CA VAL A 13 3.81 2.54 -15.85
C VAL A 13 2.32 2.85 -15.89
N ASP A 14 1.53 2.10 -15.12
CA ASP A 14 0.08 2.24 -15.01
C ASP A 14 -0.29 3.50 -14.22
N HIS A 15 0.73 4.20 -13.67
CA HIS A 15 0.57 5.45 -12.96
C HIS A 15 1.85 6.32 -13.03
N PRO A 16 1.77 7.65 -13.24
CA PRO A 16 2.94 8.54 -13.29
C PRO A 16 3.86 8.45 -12.06
N LEU A 17 3.27 8.27 -10.88
CA LEU A 17 4.01 8.16 -9.60
C LEU A 17 4.71 6.81 -9.39
N ALA A 18 4.42 5.78 -10.19
CA ALA A 18 4.97 4.44 -9.99
C ALA A 18 6.50 4.41 -10.06
N LEU A 19 7.10 5.22 -10.94
CA LEU A 19 8.56 5.29 -11.08
C LEU A 19 9.22 5.89 -9.84
N SER A 20 8.65 6.97 -9.27
CA SER A 20 9.19 7.59 -8.05
C SER A 20 9.17 6.61 -6.89
N VAL A 21 8.05 5.90 -6.70
CA VAL A 21 7.92 4.85 -5.69
C VAL A 21 8.91 3.72 -5.94
N ALA A 22 9.08 3.27 -7.19
CA ALA A 22 10.03 2.19 -7.51
C ALA A 22 11.48 2.56 -7.15
N VAL A 23 11.88 3.79 -7.45
CA VAL A 23 13.22 4.31 -7.11
C VAL A 23 13.37 4.41 -5.59
N ALA A 24 12.38 4.96 -4.89
CA ALA A 24 12.38 5.05 -3.44
C ALA A 24 12.47 3.66 -2.78
N THR A 25 11.68 2.69 -3.25
CA THR A 25 11.71 1.31 -2.77
C THR A 25 13.09 0.69 -2.97
N ARG A 26 13.72 0.84 -4.15
CA ARG A 26 15.07 0.30 -4.36
C ARG A 26 16.09 0.94 -3.44
N ASN A 27 16.05 2.27 -3.27
CA ASN A 27 16.94 2.97 -2.35
C ASN A 27 16.77 2.50 -0.90
N ALA A 28 15.52 2.26 -0.46
CA ALA A 28 15.24 1.75 0.88
C ALA A 28 15.72 0.30 1.07
N ILE A 29 15.68 -0.53 0.03
CA ILE A 29 16.28 -1.88 0.05
C ILE A 29 17.80 -1.79 0.15
N ASP A 30 18.43 -0.97 -0.70
CA ASP A 30 19.89 -0.79 -0.69
C ASP A 30 20.40 -0.20 0.63
N ALA A 31 19.59 0.64 1.30
CA ALA A 31 19.84 1.16 2.63
C ALA A 31 19.49 0.19 3.78
N GLY A 32 18.95 -1.00 3.48
CA GLY A 32 18.55 -2.01 4.46
C GLY A 32 17.31 -1.67 5.30
N THR A 33 16.54 -0.64 4.90
CA THR A 33 15.30 -0.23 5.58
C THR A 33 14.11 -1.08 5.14
N LEU A 34 14.10 -1.55 3.90
CA LEU A 34 13.17 -2.55 3.40
C LEU A 34 13.91 -3.86 3.11
N PRO A 35 13.27 -5.03 3.30
CA PRO A 35 13.87 -6.30 2.92
C PRO A 35 13.91 -6.42 1.40
N GLU A 36 14.91 -7.11 0.87
CA GLU A 36 14.91 -7.50 -0.54
C GLU A 36 13.89 -8.62 -0.77
N SER A 37 13.05 -8.47 -1.79
CA SER A 37 12.10 -9.51 -2.18
C SER A 37 12.84 -10.66 -2.86
N LEU A 38 12.84 -11.84 -2.24
CA LEU A 38 13.53 -13.04 -2.74
C LEU A 38 12.64 -13.89 -3.67
N LEU A 39 11.62 -13.29 -4.29
CA LEU A 39 10.64 -13.99 -5.13
C LEU A 39 11.17 -14.28 -6.53
N ASP A 40 12.20 -15.13 -6.62
CA ASP A 40 12.80 -15.57 -7.88
C ASP A 40 12.27 -16.92 -8.39
N GLY A 41 12.52 -17.21 -9.68
CA GLY A 41 12.30 -18.51 -10.31
C GLY A 41 10.98 -18.65 -11.08
N ALA A 42 10.69 -19.86 -11.56
CA ALA A 42 9.63 -20.14 -12.53
C ALA A 42 8.18 -19.79 -12.09
N LEU A 43 7.97 -19.50 -10.79
CA LEU A 43 6.67 -19.13 -10.22
C LEU A 43 6.67 -17.73 -9.60
N SER A 44 7.68 -16.91 -9.87
CA SER A 44 7.82 -15.57 -9.27
C SER A 44 6.55 -14.73 -9.42
N ASN A 45 5.99 -14.63 -10.64
CA ASN A 45 4.79 -13.83 -10.90
C ASN A 45 3.56 -14.30 -10.12
N ALA A 46 3.35 -15.61 -10.00
CA ALA A 46 2.23 -16.17 -9.24
C ALA A 46 2.38 -15.88 -7.74
N LYS A 47 3.61 -16.00 -7.21
CA LYS A 47 3.91 -15.67 -5.81
C LYS A 47 3.77 -14.18 -5.52
N MET A 48 4.25 -13.32 -6.42
CA MET A 48 4.08 -11.87 -6.31
C MET A 48 2.59 -11.48 -6.32
N ARG A 49 1.78 -12.11 -7.16
CA ARG A 49 0.33 -11.87 -7.18
C ARG A 49 -0.36 -12.29 -5.89
N ALA A 50 -0.05 -13.46 -5.36
CA ALA A 50 -0.56 -13.89 -4.07
C ALA A 50 -0.16 -12.90 -2.96
N ALA A 51 1.12 -12.50 -2.93
CA ALA A 51 1.63 -11.54 -1.94
C ALA A 51 0.94 -10.18 -2.03
N ALA A 52 0.70 -9.67 -3.24
CA ALA A 52 -0.01 -8.43 -3.47
C ALA A 52 -1.46 -8.49 -2.96
N VAL A 53 -2.19 -9.59 -3.26
CA VAL A 53 -3.55 -9.81 -2.75
C VAL A 53 -3.55 -9.88 -1.22
N ASP A 54 -2.63 -10.61 -0.62
CA ASP A 54 -2.52 -10.71 0.84
C ASP A 54 -2.25 -9.34 1.49
N ALA A 55 -1.40 -8.52 0.87
CA ALA A 55 -1.09 -7.17 1.37
C ALA A 55 -2.31 -6.23 1.30
N LEU A 56 -3.08 -6.30 0.20
CA LEU A 56 -4.33 -5.53 0.06
C LEU A 56 -5.38 -5.98 1.08
N GLN A 57 -5.56 -7.29 1.28
CA GLN A 57 -6.44 -7.83 2.31
C GLN A 57 -6.00 -7.42 3.72
N GLY A 58 -4.69 -7.39 3.97
CA GLY A 58 -4.12 -6.90 5.22
C GLY A 58 -4.45 -5.41 5.47
N LEU A 59 -4.38 -4.58 4.42
CA LEU A 59 -4.79 -3.18 4.50
C LEU A 59 -6.28 -3.04 4.81
N THR A 60 -7.15 -3.77 4.12
CA THR A 60 -8.60 -3.81 4.40
C THR A 60 -8.87 -4.17 5.86
N ALA A 61 -8.32 -5.31 6.32
CA ALA A 61 -8.52 -5.79 7.67
C ALA A 61 -8.03 -4.78 8.72
N ARG A 62 -6.90 -4.11 8.46
CA ARG A 62 -6.33 -3.12 9.37
C ARG A 62 -7.20 -1.86 9.44
N LEU A 63 -7.70 -1.36 8.31
CA LEU A 63 -8.62 -0.23 8.26
C LEU A 63 -9.94 -0.54 8.99
N GLU A 64 -10.54 -1.71 8.72
CA GLU A 64 -11.81 -2.14 9.33
C GLU A 64 -11.70 -2.41 10.84
N THR A 65 -10.55 -2.89 11.30
CA THR A 65 -10.31 -3.13 12.73
C THR A 65 -10.04 -1.83 13.48
N SER A 66 -9.36 -0.88 12.84
CA SER A 66 -8.93 0.37 13.50
C SER A 66 -10.00 1.46 13.48
N LYS A 67 -10.93 1.43 12.52
CA LYS A 67 -11.91 2.51 12.31
C LYS A 67 -13.35 2.02 12.38
N PRO A 68 -14.27 2.79 13.01
CA PRO A 68 -15.69 2.47 12.94
C PRO A 68 -16.21 2.64 11.51
N ALA A 69 -17.23 1.86 11.14
CA ALA A 69 -17.83 1.89 9.80
C ALA A 69 -18.28 3.31 9.36
N SER A 70 -18.71 4.16 10.30
CA SER A 70 -19.08 5.55 10.01
C SER A 70 -17.90 6.43 9.55
N GLU A 71 -16.69 6.18 10.06
CA GLU A 71 -15.48 6.87 9.61
C GLU A 71 -15.01 6.33 8.25
N LEU A 72 -15.12 5.02 8.03
CA LEU A 72 -14.81 4.41 6.73
C LEU A 72 -15.76 4.93 5.65
N LEU A 73 -17.06 5.03 5.94
CA LEU A 73 -18.07 5.59 5.02
C LEU A 73 -17.83 7.06 4.66
N ALA A 74 -17.05 7.79 5.46
CA ALA A 74 -16.70 9.18 5.16
C ALA A 74 -15.50 9.29 4.22
N LEU A 75 -14.75 8.21 4.01
CA LEU A 75 -13.65 8.19 3.04
C LEU A 75 -14.21 8.26 1.62
N PRO A 76 -13.53 8.97 0.71
CA PRO A 76 -13.81 8.83 -0.71
C PRO A 76 -13.38 7.45 -1.18
N ASP A 77 -13.98 6.98 -2.27
CA ASP A 77 -13.50 5.77 -2.94
C ASP A 77 -12.08 6.00 -3.47
N PHE A 78 -11.23 4.97 -3.36
CA PHE A 78 -9.85 5.08 -3.80
C PHE A 78 -9.30 3.75 -4.34
N TYR A 79 -8.28 3.88 -5.18
CA TYR A 79 -7.51 2.77 -5.70
C TYR A 79 -6.20 2.64 -4.95
N VAL A 80 -5.70 1.40 -4.82
CA VAL A 80 -4.35 1.09 -4.36
C VAL A 80 -3.61 0.42 -5.51
N LEU A 81 -2.48 0.99 -5.92
CA LEU A 81 -1.57 0.40 -6.88
C LEU A 81 -0.34 -0.16 -6.16
N LEU A 82 -0.11 -1.46 -6.31
CA LEU A 82 1.14 -2.14 -5.95
C LEU A 82 2.00 -2.30 -7.20
N ILE A 83 3.12 -1.56 -7.22
CA ILE A 83 3.89 -1.28 -8.44
C ILE A 83 4.67 -2.48 -9.01
N GLU A 84 5.00 -3.51 -8.22
CA GLU A 84 5.90 -4.59 -8.64
C GLU A 84 5.35 -5.40 -9.82
N ILE A 85 4.04 -5.60 -9.86
CA ILE A 85 3.34 -6.37 -10.90
C ILE A 85 2.06 -5.69 -11.39
N GLY A 86 1.91 -4.38 -11.13
CA GLY A 86 0.74 -3.60 -11.51
C GLY A 86 -0.57 -4.12 -10.90
N THR A 87 -0.56 -4.51 -9.62
CA THR A 87 -1.79 -5.00 -8.96
C THR A 87 -2.60 -3.83 -8.42
N TRP A 88 -3.86 -3.75 -8.84
CA TRP A 88 -4.80 -2.74 -8.39
C TRP A 88 -5.81 -3.34 -7.41
N GLY A 89 -6.01 -2.64 -6.29
CA GLY A 89 -7.14 -2.85 -5.39
C GLY A 89 -8.07 -1.63 -5.42
N PHE A 90 -9.37 -1.84 -5.26
CA PHE A 90 -10.34 -0.76 -5.14
C PHE A 90 -11.05 -0.83 -3.80
N PHE A 91 -11.18 0.31 -3.15
CA PHE A 91 -11.70 0.45 -1.80
C PHE A 91 -12.94 1.34 -1.85
N HIS A 92 -14.10 0.69 -1.72
CA HIS A 92 -15.39 1.34 -1.59
C HIS A 92 -15.99 1.01 -0.23
N ALA A 93 -16.19 2.03 0.61
CA ALA A 93 -16.71 1.83 1.95
C ALA A 93 -18.24 1.64 1.96
N THR A 94 -18.70 0.70 2.77
CA THR A 94 -20.11 0.40 3.01
C THR A 94 -20.40 0.44 4.51
N GLY A 95 -21.68 0.32 4.88
CA GLY A 95 -22.08 0.22 6.30
C GLY A 95 -21.56 -1.01 7.05
N ARG A 96 -20.86 -1.93 6.37
CA ARG A 96 -20.29 -3.16 6.94
C ARG A 96 -18.77 -3.28 6.82
N GLY A 97 -18.08 -2.25 6.32
CA GLY A 97 -16.67 -2.33 5.90
C GLY A 97 -16.54 -2.07 4.41
N PHE A 98 -15.44 -2.48 3.79
CA PHE A 98 -15.24 -2.34 2.35
C PHE A 98 -16.01 -3.41 1.57
N ASP A 99 -16.55 -3.05 0.41
CA ASP A 99 -17.28 -3.99 -0.46
C ASP A 99 -16.30 -4.96 -1.14
N PRO A 100 -16.36 -6.28 -0.84
CA PRO A 100 -15.48 -7.26 -1.49
C PRO A 100 -15.97 -7.69 -2.89
N ASP A 101 -17.24 -7.44 -3.22
CA ASP A 101 -17.90 -7.90 -4.44
C ASP A 101 -17.99 -6.78 -5.51
N ILE A 102 -17.49 -5.58 -5.19
CA ILE A 102 -17.52 -4.45 -6.11
C ILE A 102 -16.65 -4.71 -7.34
N THR A 103 -17.20 -4.36 -8.51
CA THR A 103 -16.46 -4.38 -9.77
C THR A 103 -16.28 -2.94 -10.25
N PRO A 104 -15.13 -2.31 -9.99
CA PRO A 104 -14.88 -0.94 -10.43
C PRO A 104 -14.62 -0.85 -11.93
N GLU A 105 -14.76 0.36 -12.46
CA GLU A 105 -14.18 0.71 -13.76
C GLU A 105 -12.65 0.86 -13.65
N ALA A 106 -11.96 1.01 -14.78
CA ALA A 106 -10.54 1.32 -14.75
C ALA A 106 -10.32 2.74 -14.21
N PRO A 107 -9.27 2.98 -13.38
CA PRO A 107 -9.05 4.29 -12.78
C PRO A 107 -8.68 5.34 -13.84
N ASN A 108 -9.33 6.50 -13.78
CA ASN A 108 -8.99 7.66 -14.58
C ASN A 108 -7.83 8.44 -13.93
N VAL A 109 -6.62 8.14 -14.39
CA VAL A 109 -5.38 8.79 -13.93
C VAL A 109 -4.86 9.83 -14.93
N THR A 110 -5.56 10.01 -16.04
CA THR A 110 -5.09 10.80 -17.19
C THR A 110 -5.77 12.16 -17.33
N ALA A 111 -6.85 12.42 -16.59
CA ALA A 111 -7.52 13.71 -16.66
C ALA A 111 -6.60 14.85 -16.20
N ASP A 112 -6.70 15.99 -16.89
CA ASP A 112 -5.86 17.16 -16.61
C ASP A 112 -6.15 17.76 -15.22
N ASN A 113 -7.44 17.85 -14.86
CA ASN A 113 -7.86 18.35 -13.57
C ASN A 113 -7.84 17.23 -12.52
N GLN A 114 -7.29 17.51 -11.35
CA GLN A 114 -7.27 16.56 -10.23
C GLN A 114 -8.67 16.15 -9.75
N ALA A 115 -9.67 17.05 -9.86
CA ALA A 115 -11.03 16.76 -9.44
C ALA A 115 -11.72 15.69 -10.32
N ASP A 116 -11.21 15.49 -11.54
CA ASP A 116 -11.72 14.50 -12.49
C ASP A 116 -10.89 13.20 -12.47
N ARG A 117 -9.79 13.17 -11.69
CA ARG A 117 -8.95 11.98 -11.50
C ARG A 117 -9.41 11.17 -10.30
N ASP A 118 -9.32 9.86 -10.43
CA ASP A 118 -9.50 8.95 -9.31
C ASP A 118 -8.37 9.11 -8.28
N ILE A 119 -8.70 8.84 -7.01
CA ILE A 119 -7.73 8.87 -5.92
C ILE A 119 -6.90 7.60 -5.97
N VAL A 120 -5.59 7.73 -6.07
CA VAL A 120 -4.68 6.57 -6.13
C VAL A 120 -3.63 6.62 -5.03
N PHE A 121 -3.61 5.58 -4.20
CA PHE A 121 -2.55 5.26 -3.27
C PHE A 121 -1.53 4.34 -3.94
N VAL A 122 -0.34 4.88 -4.24
CA VAL A 122 0.72 4.17 -4.96
C VAL A 122 1.80 3.75 -3.98
N THR A 123 2.11 2.46 -3.93
CA THR A 123 3.20 1.92 -3.11
C THR A 123 3.75 0.63 -3.70
N SER A 124 4.77 0.08 -3.05
CA SER A 124 5.27 -1.27 -3.31
C SER A 124 4.65 -2.24 -2.31
N GLU A 125 4.39 -3.49 -2.71
CA GLU A 125 3.93 -4.56 -1.83
C GLU A 125 4.84 -4.68 -0.61
N THR A 126 6.16 -4.60 -0.80
CA THR A 126 7.13 -4.75 0.29
C THR A 126 7.07 -3.57 1.27
N ALA A 127 6.88 -2.34 0.79
CA ALA A 127 6.67 -1.18 1.67
C ALA A 127 5.35 -1.28 2.43
N LEU A 128 4.25 -1.65 1.75
CA LEU A 128 2.95 -1.83 2.40
C LEU A 128 3.03 -2.89 3.50
N ARG A 129 3.65 -4.04 3.24
CA ARG A 129 3.86 -5.07 4.26
C ARG A 129 4.71 -4.57 5.43
N ALA A 130 5.81 -3.86 5.17
CA ALA A 130 6.63 -3.30 6.23
C ALA A 130 5.83 -2.34 7.13
N VAL A 131 4.89 -1.58 6.55
CA VAL A 131 3.96 -0.72 7.30
C VAL A 131 2.95 -1.53 8.10
N LEU A 132 2.30 -2.53 7.49
CA LEU A 132 1.33 -3.39 8.16
C LEU A 132 1.95 -4.18 9.32
N ASP A 133 3.21 -4.59 9.17
CA ASP A 133 4.00 -5.27 10.21
C ASP A 133 4.50 -4.32 11.32
N GLY A 134 4.33 -3.01 11.17
CA GLY A 134 4.87 -1.99 12.08
C GLY A 134 6.39 -1.82 12.02
N ARG A 135 7.07 -2.39 11.02
CA ARG A 135 8.53 -2.25 10.79
C ARG A 135 8.90 -0.91 10.16
N LEU A 136 7.96 -0.30 9.44
CA LEU A 136 8.06 1.04 8.85
C LEU A 136 6.85 1.84 9.31
N SER A 137 7.04 3.04 9.87
CA SER A 137 5.89 3.91 10.13
C SER A 137 5.34 4.46 8.82
N ILE A 138 4.03 4.59 8.72
CA ILE A 138 3.39 5.16 7.52
C ILE A 138 3.84 6.60 7.26
N ASP A 139 4.12 7.40 8.29
CA ASP A 139 4.71 8.73 8.13
C ASP A 139 6.13 8.71 7.54
N ALA A 140 6.97 7.75 7.94
CA ALA A 140 8.28 7.57 7.34
C ALA A 140 8.17 7.08 5.89
N ALA A 141 7.17 6.24 5.58
CA ALA A 141 6.90 5.79 4.22
C ALA A 141 6.49 6.96 3.30
N PHE A 142 5.63 7.87 3.77
CA PHE A 142 5.30 9.11 3.06
C PHE A 142 6.51 10.04 2.91
N ALA A 143 7.31 10.22 3.97
CA ALA A 143 8.48 11.10 3.94
C ALA A 143 9.60 10.61 3.02
N GLY A 144 9.68 9.29 2.81
CA GLY A 144 10.68 8.64 1.96
C GLY A 144 10.16 8.28 0.55
N ASP A 145 9.01 8.81 0.12
CA ASP A 145 8.38 8.52 -1.17
C ASP A 145 8.08 7.03 -1.44
N LEU A 146 8.07 6.19 -0.40
CA LEU A 146 7.68 4.78 -0.46
C LEU A 146 6.17 4.59 -0.61
N VAL A 147 5.42 5.62 -0.22
CA VAL A 147 3.98 5.74 -0.38
C VAL A 147 3.69 7.12 -0.93
N MET A 148 2.92 7.19 -2.02
CA MET A 148 2.48 8.44 -2.62
C MET A 148 0.97 8.43 -2.86
N LEU A 149 0.34 9.60 -2.85
CA LEU A 149 -1.08 9.80 -3.13
C LEU A 149 -1.23 10.69 -4.36
N ASP A 150 -1.88 10.19 -5.41
CA ASP A 150 -2.45 11.02 -6.48
C ASP A 150 -3.88 11.37 -6.09
N ALA A 151 -4.05 12.55 -5.51
CA ALA A 151 -5.33 13.04 -5.04
C ALA A 151 -5.30 14.57 -4.90
N GLY A 152 -6.49 15.18 -4.81
CA GLY A 152 -6.62 16.57 -4.40
C GLY A 152 -6.19 16.78 -2.95
N VAL A 153 -5.75 17.99 -2.61
CA VAL A 153 -5.18 18.33 -1.29
C VAL A 153 -6.08 17.90 -0.12
N GLU A 154 -7.39 18.08 -0.24
CA GLU A 154 -8.36 17.68 0.78
C GLU A 154 -8.42 16.16 0.96
N HIS A 155 -8.54 15.41 -0.13
CA HIS A 155 -8.54 13.94 -0.11
C HIS A 155 -7.20 13.36 0.34
N THR A 156 -6.07 13.98 -0.04
CA THR A 156 -4.74 13.62 0.45
C THR A 156 -4.69 13.76 1.98
N ALA A 157 -5.13 14.89 2.52
CA ALA A 157 -5.13 15.14 3.96
C ALA A 157 -6.04 14.15 4.70
N GLN A 158 -7.23 13.89 4.16
CA GLN A 158 -8.19 12.96 4.75
C GLN A 158 -7.67 11.52 4.77
N LEU A 159 -7.22 11.00 3.62
CA LEU A 159 -6.75 9.63 3.51
C LEU A 159 -5.47 9.42 4.32
N ARG A 160 -4.55 10.40 4.31
CA ARG A 160 -3.36 10.36 5.16
C ARG A 160 -3.70 10.34 6.64
N ALA A 161 -4.66 11.15 7.10
CA ALA A 161 -5.08 11.15 8.49
C ALA A 161 -5.65 9.78 8.92
N VAL A 162 -6.48 9.16 8.08
CA VAL A 162 -7.04 7.84 8.36
C VAL A 162 -5.97 6.75 8.33
N LEU A 163 -5.08 6.77 7.35
CA LEU A 163 -3.96 5.82 7.28
C LEU A 163 -3.01 5.95 8.47
N ASN A 164 -2.68 7.18 8.89
CA ASN A 164 -1.81 7.43 10.04
C ASN A 164 -2.40 6.89 11.34
N ASP A 165 -3.70 7.06 11.55
CA ASP A 165 -4.36 6.53 12.74
C ASP A 165 -4.53 5.01 12.66
N ALA A 166 -4.98 4.49 11.51
CA ALA A 166 -5.25 3.07 11.34
C ALA A 166 -3.98 2.21 11.30
N LEU A 167 -2.88 2.74 10.78
CA LEU A 167 -1.58 2.09 10.64
C LEU A 167 -0.57 2.56 11.69
N ALA A 168 -1.03 3.30 12.72
CA ALA A 168 -0.20 3.57 13.88
C ALA A 168 0.32 2.22 14.43
N ALA A 169 1.64 2.13 14.60
CA ALA A 169 2.25 0.94 15.20
C ALA A 169 1.59 0.71 16.57
N PRO A 170 1.22 -0.54 16.93
CA PRO A 170 0.77 -0.81 18.28
C PRO A 170 1.87 -0.33 19.22
N ALA A 171 1.54 0.56 20.15
CA ALA A 171 2.42 0.88 21.25
C ALA A 171 2.77 -0.47 21.91
N ILE A 172 4.01 -0.92 21.75
CA ILE A 172 4.52 -2.05 22.52
C ILE A 172 4.41 -1.59 23.97
N LEU A 173 3.38 -2.07 24.66
CA LEU A 173 3.25 -1.95 26.09
C LEU A 173 4.37 -2.83 26.63
N LEU A 174 5.56 -2.25 26.76
CA LEU A 174 6.64 -2.82 27.54
C LEU A 174 6.11 -2.87 28.97
N ASP A 175 5.52 -4.00 29.33
CA ASP A 175 5.21 -4.32 30.71
C ASP A 175 6.51 -4.15 31.49
N PRO A 176 6.58 -3.26 32.49
CA PRO A 176 7.76 -3.17 33.32
C PRO A 176 7.90 -4.51 34.05
N LEU A 177 9.01 -5.22 33.77
CA LEU A 177 9.40 -6.45 34.45
C LEU A 177 9.19 -6.28 35.96
N PRO A 178 8.54 -7.24 36.66
CA PRO A 178 8.40 -7.14 38.10
C PRO A 178 9.79 -7.14 38.74
N LEU A 179 10.10 -6.05 39.44
CA LEU A 179 11.24 -5.97 40.34
C LEU A 179 11.10 -7.09 41.38
N VAL A 180 11.91 -8.14 41.24
CA VAL A 180 12.07 -9.16 42.28
C VAL A 180 12.89 -8.52 43.41
N PRO A 181 12.35 -8.35 44.62
CA PRO A 181 13.15 -7.94 45.76
C PRO A 181 13.99 -9.13 46.23
N GLY A 182 15.30 -8.89 46.39
CA GLY A 182 16.25 -9.82 47.01
C GLY A 182 16.17 -9.84 48.54
#